data_AF-A0A3C0N5L2-F1
#
_entry.id   AF-A0A3C0N5L2-F1
#
_cell.length_a   1.000
_cell.length_b   1.000
_cell.length_c   1.000
_cell.angle_alpha   90.00
_cell.angle_beta   90.00
_cell.angle_gamma   90.00
#
_symmetry.space_group_name_H-M   'P 1'
#
loop_
_entity.id
_entity.type
_entity.pdbx_description
1 polymer ?
#
loop_
_entity_poly.entity_id
_entity_poly.type
_entity_poly.pdbx_seq_one_letter_code
_entity_poly.pdbx_strand_id
1 'polypeptide(L)' 'LRLITYGVLSGDKEPIEKIGLIGVREMYNSLGVPVAGMAESIRCLKNASLSLLTQEDALAAAPYFDYIIQAMS' A
#
# COMPACT_ATOMS: atom_id res chain seq x y z
N LEU A 1 5.59 -2.27 -2.01
CA LEU A 1 5.55 -3.73 -2.26
C LEU A 1 6.06 -4.55 -1.08
N ARG A 2 7.31 -4.37 -0.60
CA ARG A 2 7.84 -5.13 0.56
C ARG A 2 6.97 -5.09 1.82
N LEU A 3 6.41 -3.94 2.19
CA LEU A 3 5.51 -3.85 3.35
C LEU A 3 4.19 -4.60 3.13
N ILE A 4 3.70 -4.65 1.89
CA ILE A 4 2.51 -5.44 1.54
C ILE A 4 2.80 -6.92 1.72
N THR A 5 3.96 -7.41 1.29
CA THR A 5 4.33 -8.82 1.49
C THR A 5 4.48 -9.17 2.98
N TYR A 6 4.92 -8.22 3.82
CA TYR A 6 4.93 -8.44 5.26
C TYR A 6 3.52 -8.53 5.82
N GLY A 7 2.61 -7.65 5.39
CA GLY A 7 1.23 -7.70 5.85
C GLY A 7 0.50 -8.98 5.44
N VAL A 8 0.74 -9.45 4.21
CA VAL A 8 0.22 -10.75 3.73
C VAL A 8 0.79 -11.89 4.58
N LEU A 9 2.10 -11.92 4.80
CA LEU A 9 2.74 -12.98 5.60
C LEU A 9 2.26 -12.98 7.06
N SER A 10 2.09 -11.81 7.66
CA SER A 10 1.64 -11.70 9.06
C SER A 10 0.13 -11.81 9.22
N GLY A 11 -0.65 -11.76 8.14
CA GLY A 11 -2.11 -11.68 8.21
C GLY A 11 -2.63 -10.37 8.83
N ASP A 12 -1.79 -9.33 8.91
CA ASP A 12 -2.09 -8.07 9.62
C ASP A 12 -1.55 -6.86 8.85
N LYS A 13 -2.23 -5.72 8.95
CA LYS A 13 -1.81 -4.42 8.42
C LYS A 13 -0.80 -3.69 9.30
N GLU A 14 -0.57 -4.14 10.54
CA GLU A 14 0.33 -3.49 11.51
C GLU A 14 1.75 -3.21 10.95
N PRO A 15 2.41 -4.12 10.20
CA PRO A 15 3.72 -3.83 9.61
C PRO A 15 3.68 -2.69 8.57
N ILE A 16 2.56 -2.56 7.87
CA ILE A 16 2.32 -1.49 6.88
C ILE A 16 2.10 -0.17 7.61
N GLU A 17 1.27 -0.17 8.66
CA GLU A 17 0.93 1.03 9.41
C GLU A 17 2.16 1.62 10.11
N LYS A 18 2.85 0.80 10.92
CA LYS A 18 3.97 1.25 11.76
C LYS A 18 5.16 1.74 10.96
N ILE A 19 5.44 1.13 9.80
CA ILE A 19 6.63 1.45 9.00
C ILE A 19 6.30 2.45 7.90
N GLY A 20 5.14 2.32 7.27
CA GLY A 20 4.83 2.99 6.00
C GLY A 20 3.79 4.10 6.06
N LEU A 21 2.94 4.17 7.09
CA LEU A 21 1.82 5.13 7.13
C LEU A 21 1.95 6.17 8.23
N ILE A 22 2.42 5.81 9.42
CA ILE A 22 2.62 6.79 10.49
C ILE A 22 3.67 7.82 10.04
N GLY A 23 3.28 9.09 9.95
CA GLY A 23 4.15 10.20 9.54
C GLY A 23 4.34 10.36 8.03
N VAL A 24 3.65 9.57 7.20
CA VAL A 24 3.89 9.54 5.75
C VAL A 24 3.50 10.84 5.06
N ARG A 25 2.44 11.51 5.54
CA ARG A 25 1.95 12.78 4.95
C ARG A 25 2.93 13.91 5.25
N GLU A 26 3.40 13.98 6.49
CA GLU A 26 4.42 14.93 6.95
C GLU A 26 5.72 14.76 6.18
N MET A 27 6.16 13.51 5.99
CA MET A 27 7.34 13.18 5.20
C MET A 27 7.21 13.66 3.75
N TYR A 28 6.13 13.29 3.06
CA TYR A 28 5.95 13.68 1.65
C TYR A 28 5.77 15.19 1.47
N ASN A 29 5.03 15.85 2.38
CA ASN A 29 4.88 17.30 2.35
C ASN A 29 6.25 18.00 2.54
N SER A 30 7.10 17.50 3.45
CA SER A 30 8.45 18.03 3.67
C SER A 30 9.35 17.87 2.43
N LEU A 31 9.17 16.79 1.68
CA LEU A 31 9.88 16.52 0.44
C LEU A 31 9.28 17.23 -0.80
N GLY A 32 8.15 17.92 -0.66
CA GLY A 32 7.44 18.56 -1.77
C GLY A 32 6.78 17.57 -2.74
N VAL A 33 6.51 16.34 -2.30
CA VAL A 33 5.91 15.29 -3.12
C VAL A 33 4.39 15.27 -2.91
N PRO A 34 3.58 15.36 -3.98
CA PRO A 34 2.12 15.29 -3.86
C PRO A 34 1.63 13.93 -3.37
N VAL A 35 1.03 13.87 -2.18
CA VAL A 35 0.51 12.63 -1.58
C VAL A 35 -0.55 11.95 -2.46
N ALA A 36 -1.40 12.74 -3.13
CA ALA A 36 -2.39 12.22 -4.07
C ALA A 36 -1.75 11.43 -5.22
N GLY A 37 -0.62 11.91 -5.76
CA GLY A 37 0.15 11.19 -6.79
C GLY A 37 0.76 9.88 -6.27
N MET A 38 1.10 9.83 -4.99
CA MET A 38 1.55 8.59 -4.34
C MET A 38 0.40 7.59 -4.21
N ALA A 39 -0.80 8.03 -3.85
CA ALA A 39 -1.98 7.17 -3.80
C ALA A 39 -2.28 6.54 -5.18
N GLU A 40 -2.22 7.33 -6.27
CA GLU A 40 -2.35 6.80 -7.63
C GLU A 40 -1.25 5.80 -7.97
N SER A 41 -0.01 6.09 -7.60
CA SER A 41 1.13 5.19 -7.83
C SER A 41 0.91 3.82 -7.16
N ILE A 42 0.32 3.81 -5.95
CA ILE A 42 -0.05 2.56 -5.27
C ILE A 42 -1.22 1.86 -5.96
N ARG A 43 -2.21 2.58 -6.52
CA ARG A 43 -3.27 1.97 -7.35
C ARG A 43 -2.71 1.30 -8.61
N CYS A 44 -1.80 1.97 -9.31
CA CYS A 44 -1.10 1.37 -10.46
C CYS A 44 -0.32 0.12 -10.04
N LEU A 45 0.38 0.19 -8.90
CA LEU A 45 1.12 -0.95 -8.36
C LEU A 45 0.20 -2.12 -7.96
N LYS A 46 -0.98 -1.83 -7.38
CA LYS A 46 -2.02 -2.83 -7.08
C LYS A 46 -2.41 -3.56 -8.36
N ASN A 47 -2.82 -2.82 -9.39
CA ASN A 47 -3.29 -3.42 -10.64
C ASN A 47 -2.21 -4.31 -11.29
N ALA A 48 -0.97 -3.82 -11.36
CA ALA A 48 0.15 -4.56 -11.92
C ALA A 48 0.55 -5.80 -11.09
N SER A 49 0.43 -5.73 -9.76
CA SER A 49 0.76 -6.87 -8.89
C SER A 49 -0.34 -7.93 -8.91
N LEU A 50 -1.60 -7.53 -8.80
CA LEU A 50 -2.73 -8.45 -8.74
C LEU A 50 -2.94 -9.19 -10.06
N SER A 51 -2.55 -8.61 -11.20
CA SER A 51 -2.60 -9.31 -12.50
C SER A 51 -1.63 -10.49 -12.63
N LEU A 52 -0.66 -10.61 -11.72
CA LEU A 52 0.32 -11.70 -11.69
C LEU A 52 -0.09 -12.85 -10.76
N LEU A 53 -1.18 -12.68 -10.01
CA LEU A 53 -1.65 -13.62 -9.00
C LEU A 53 -2.85 -14.42 -9.50
N THR A 54 -3.11 -15.55 -8.86
CA THR A 54 -4.40 -16.24 -9.03
C THR A 54 -5.53 -15.36 -8.50
N GLN A 55 -6.77 -15.64 -8.89
CA GLN A 55 -7.92 -14.86 -8.41
C GLN A 55 -8.04 -14.90 -6.87
N GLU A 56 -7.79 -16.05 -6.26
CA GLU A 56 -7.84 -16.24 -4.81
C GLU A 56 -6.74 -15.43 -4.10
N ASP A 57 -5.49 -15.57 -4.56
CA ASP A 57 -4.36 -14.81 -4.00
C ASP A 57 -4.53 -13.31 -4.20
N ALA A 58 -5.07 -12.88 -5.34
CA ALA A 58 -5.35 -11.49 -5.62
C ALA A 58 -6.40 -10.91 -4.66
N LEU A 59 -7.45 -11.67 -4.36
CA LEU A 59 -8.47 -11.28 -3.38
C LEU A 59 -7.88 -11.20 -1.97
N ALA A 60 -6.98 -12.10 -1.60
CA ALA A 60 -6.29 -12.08 -0.31
C ALA A 60 -5.31 -10.88 -0.20
N ALA A 61 -4.62 -10.53 -1.28
CA ALA A 61 -3.61 -9.47 -1.28
C ALA A 61 -4.18 -8.05 -1.46
N ALA A 62 -5.32 -7.91 -2.15
CA ALA A 62 -5.92 -6.61 -2.47
C ALA A 62 -6.15 -5.67 -1.26
N PRO A 63 -6.67 -6.14 -0.10
CA PRO A 63 -6.95 -5.26 1.04
C PRO A 63 -5.72 -4.53 1.58
N TYR A 64 -4.53 -5.13 1.49
CA TYR A 64 -3.28 -4.50 1.94
C TYR A 64 -2.88 -3.31 1.06
N PHE A 65 -3.13 -3.39 -0.24
CA PHE A 65 -2.96 -2.23 -1.13
C PHE A 65 -4.02 -1.16 -0.85
N ASP A 66 -5.28 -1.57 -0.70
CA ASP A 66 -6.39 -0.65 -0.46
C ASP A 66 -6.24 0.14 0.84
N TYR A 67 -5.71 -0.50 1.88
CA TYR A 67 -5.40 0.17 3.14
C TYR A 67 -4.36 1.30 2.98
N ILE A 68 -3.31 1.08 2.17
CA ILE A 68 -2.31 2.11 1.88
C ILE A 68 -2.94 3.27 1.08
N ILE A 69 -3.73 2.94 0.05
CA ILE A 69 -4.40 3.92 -0.80
C ILE A 69 -5.35 4.79 0.04
N GLN A 70 -6.15 4.18 0.92
CA GLN A 70 -7.05 4.89 1.80
C GLN A 70 -6.29 5.82 2.77
N ALA A 71 -5.18 5.36 3.34
CA ALA A 71 -4.37 6.18 4.24
C ALA A 71 -3.69 7.38 3.54
N MET A 72 -3.41 7.25 2.24
CA MET A 72 -2.82 8.31 1.42
C MET A 72 -3.85 9.24 0.74
N SER A 73 -5.15 8.92 0.81
CA SER A 73 -6.22 9.72 0.20
C SER A 73 -6.74 10.83 1.12
#